data_AF-A0A958M5V7-F1
#
_entry.id   AF-A0A958M5V7-F1
#
_cell.length_a   1.000
_cell.length_b   1.000
_cell.length_c   1.000
_cell.angle_alpha   90.00
_cell.angle_beta   90.00
_cell.angle_gamma   90.00
#
_symmetry.space_group_name_H-M   'P 1'
#
loop_
_entity.id
_entity.type
_entity.pdbx_description
1 polymer ?
#
loop_
_entity_poly.entity_id
_entity_poly.type
_entity_poly.pdbx_seq_one_letter_code
_entity_poly.pdbx_strand_id
1 'polypeptide(L)' 'EVYSGFAFGMGIDRIALLLHQISDIRLLSENDVRFLEQFKSAL' A
#
# COMPACT_ATOMS: atom_id res chain seq x y z
N GLU A 1 11.48 3.44 -38.42
CA GLU A 1 10.74 2.49 -37.57
C GLU A 1 9.92 3.27 -36.57
N VAL A 2 8.63 2.93 -36.40
CA VAL A 2 7.73 3.69 -35.52
C VAL A 2 7.71 2.98 -34.16
N TYR A 3 8.50 3.48 -33.22
CA TYR A 3 8.53 2.92 -31.86
C TYR A 3 7.21 3.21 -31.12
N SER A 4 6.77 2.23 -30.32
CA SER A 4 5.54 2.26 -29.52
C SER A 4 5.79 1.59 -28.17
N GLY A 5 5.14 2.09 -27.11
CA GLY A 5 5.22 1.53 -25.76
C GLY A 5 4.14 2.12 -24.85
N PHE A 6 3.76 1.38 -23.82
CA PHE A 6 2.86 1.86 -22.77
C PHE A 6 3.54 1.80 -21.41
N ALA A 7 3.13 2.68 -20.50
CA ALA A 7 3.53 2.67 -19.11
C ALA A 7 2.29 2.81 -18.23
N PHE A 8 2.35 2.24 -17.03
CA PHE A 8 1.32 2.40 -16.01
C PHE A 8 1.98 2.58 -14.65
N GLY A 9 1.21 3.18 -13.73
CA GLY A 9 1.59 3.33 -12.34
C GLY A 9 0.34 3.20 -11.49
N MET A 10 0.50 2.60 -10.32
CA MET A 10 -0.59 2.47 -9.35
C MET A 10 -0.04 2.77 -7.95
N GLY A 11 -0.87 3.42 -7.13
CA GLY A 11 -0.53 3.70 -5.74
C GLY A 11 -0.69 2.46 -4.87
N ILE A 12 0.39 2.05 -4.23
CA ILE A 12 0.41 0.93 -3.26
C ILE A 12 -0.54 1.21 -2.09
N ASP A 13 -0.63 2.46 -1.63
CA ASP A 13 -1.43 2.86 -0.47
C ASP A 13 -2.90 2.48 -0.65
N ARG A 14 -3.48 2.76 -1.82
CA ARG A 14 -4.91 2.46 -2.06
C ARG A 14 -5.19 0.97 -2.05
N ILE A 15 -4.26 0.18 -2.56
CA ILE A 15 -4.39 -1.28 -2.60
C ILE A 15 -4.23 -1.85 -1.20
N ALA A 16 -3.25 -1.36 -0.43
CA ALA A 16 -3.06 -1.76 0.96
C ALA A 16 -4.30 -1.45 1.82
N LEU A 17 -4.87 -0.25 1.67
CA LEU A 17 -6.10 0.15 2.37
C LEU A 17 -7.26 -0.82 2.09
N LEU A 18 -7.44 -1.23 0.83
CA LEU A 18 -8.53 -2.14 0.44
C LEU A 18 -8.26 -3.59 0.86
N LEU A 19 -7.05 -4.10 0.63
CA LEU A 19 -6.72 -5.49 0.94
C LEU A 19 -6.72 -5.77 2.44
N HIS A 20 -6.20 -4.82 3.23
CA HIS A 20 -6.08 -4.98 4.68
C HIS A 20 -7.18 -4.25 5.46
N GLN A 21 -8.20 -3.71 4.78
CA GLN A 21 -9.33 -2.99 5.39
C GLN A 21 -8.88 -1.88 6.34
N ILE A 22 -7.81 -1.18 5.99
CA ILE A 22 -7.29 -0.07 6.79
C ILE A 22 -8.22 1.12 6.58
N SER A 23 -8.77 1.63 7.69
CA SER A 23 -9.77 2.69 7.68
C SER A 23 -9.21 4.07 7.37
N ASP A 24 -7.91 4.29 7.61
CA ASP A 24 -7.26 5.59 7.49
C ASP A 24 -5.84 5.47 6.93
N ILE A 25 -5.53 6.24 5.88
CA ILE A 25 -4.22 6.24 5.21
C ILE A 25 -3.09 6.76 6.12
N ARG A 26 -3.41 7.61 7.10
CA ARG A 26 -2.40 8.18 8.00
C ARG A 26 -1.71 7.14 8.87
N LEU A 27 -2.40 6.02 9.12
CA LEU A 27 -1.82 4.88 9.85
C LEU A 27 -0.57 4.31 9.16
N LEU A 28 -0.40 4.52 7.85
CA LEU A 28 0.78 4.10 7.11
C LEU A 28 2.03 4.97 7.38
N SER A 29 1.87 6.20 7.89
CA SER A 29 2.98 7.16 8.06
C SER A 29 3.16 7.68 9.49
N GLU A 30 2.20 7.47 10.38
CA GLU A 30 2.24 7.92 11.78
C GLU A 30 3.23 7.13 12.67
N ASN A 31 3.86 6.07 12.14
CA ASN A 31 4.85 5.22 12.83
C ASN A 31 4.34 4.63 14.16
N ASP A 32 3.05 4.27 14.24
CA ASP A 32 2.49 3.61 15.41
C ASP A 32 2.93 2.14 15.49
N VAL A 33 3.71 1.80 16.51
CA VAL A 33 4.17 0.43 16.75
C VAL A 33 3.00 -0.55 16.84
N ARG A 34 1.87 -0.17 17.44
CA ARG A 34 0.68 -1.04 17.58
C ARG A 34 0.04 -1.37 16.24
N PHE A 35 0.14 -0.46 15.27
CA PHE A 35 -0.27 -0.73 13.90
C PHE A 35 0.69 -1.75 13.27
N LEU A 36 2.00 -1.55 13.42
CA LEU A 36 3.02 -2.44 12.86
C LEU A 36 2.96 -3.86 13.43
N GLU A 37 2.64 -4.03 14.72
CA GLU A 37 2.51 -5.35 15.36
C GLU A 37 1.46 -6.25 14.68
N GLN A 38 0.39 -5.68 14.12
CA GLN A 38 -0.72 -6.43 13.51
C GLN A 38 -0.29 -7.22 12.26
N PHE A 39 0.86 -6.87 11.66
CA PHE A 39 1.37 -7.48 10.43
C PHE A 39 2.56 -8.42 10.65
N LYS A 40 3.04 -8.60 11.89
CA LYS A 40 4.26 -9.40 12.17
C LYS A 40 4.10 -10.90 11.94
N SER A 41 2.90 -11.44 12.03
CA SER A 41 2.61 -12.86 11.76
C SER A 41 2.19 -13.12 10.31
N ALA A 42 2.20 -12.10 9.45
CA ALA A 42 1.90 -12.26 8.04
C ALA A 42 3.10 -12.89 7.32
N LEU A 43 3.26 -14.20 7.46
CA LEU A 43 4.09 -15.06 6.61
C LEU A 43 3.53 -16.49 6.58
#